data_AF-A0A354Z4Y4-F1
#
_entry.id   AF-A0A354Z4Y4-F1
#
_cell.length_a   1.000
_cell.length_b   1.000
_cell.length_c   1.000
_cell.angle_alpha   90.00
_cell.angle_beta   90.00
_cell.angle_gamma   90.00
#
_symmetry.space_group_name_H-M   'P 1'
#
loop_
_entity.id
_entity.type
_entity.pdbx_description
1 polymer ?
#
loop_
_entity_poly.entity_id
_entity_poly.type
_entity_poly.pdbx_seq_one_letter_code
_entity_poly.pdbx_strand_id
1 'polypeptide(L)' 'GAQLSLRVHGGRVRGRSLFEHLLARDIIGDWREPDIIRITPAPLYNRHIDVLRLVLAIEDWREGRHG' A
#
# COMPACT_ATOMS: atom_id res chain seq x y z
N GLY A 1 -2.22 16.09 -7.87
CA GLY A 1 -2.05 14.82 -7.14
C GLY A 1 -0.66 14.31 -7.38
N ALA A 2 0.03 13.81 -6.36
CA ALA A 2 1.21 12.99 -6.59
C ALA A 2 0.72 11.54 -6.69
N GLN A 3 1.18 10.80 -7.69
CA GLN A 3 0.87 9.37 -7.82
C GLN A 3 2.13 8.58 -7.58
N LEU A 4 2.04 7.59 -6.69
CA LEU A 4 3.12 6.67 -6.37
C LEU A 4 2.75 5.27 -6.87
N SER A 5 3.69 4.60 -7.53
CA SER A 5 3.57 3.19 -7.91
C SER A 5 4.54 2.37 -7.07
N LEU A 6 4.00 1.42 -6.30
CA LEU A 6 4.76 0.45 -5.52
C LEU A 6 4.82 -0.86 -6.29
N ARG A 7 6.03 -1.36 -6.55
CA ARG A 7 6.22 -2.72 -7.11
C ARG A 7 6.62 -3.68 -6.02
N VAL A 8 5.87 -4.76 -5.85
CA VAL A 8 6.12 -5.77 -4.82
C VAL A 8 6.90 -6.93 -5.43
N HIS A 9 8.16 -7.07 -5.03
CA HIS A 9 8.98 -8.18 -5.49
C HIS A 9 8.43 -9.53 -4.99
N GLY A 10 8.61 -10.61 -5.77
CA GLY A 10 8.05 -11.94 -5.46
C GLY A 10 6.66 -12.19 -6.05
N GLY A 11 6.25 -11.37 -7.02
CA GLY A 11 5.16 -11.66 -7.94
C GLY A 11 3.77 -11.49 -7.34
N ARG A 12 2.77 -12.01 -8.07
CA ARG A 12 1.35 -11.75 -7.80
C ARG A 12 0.91 -12.08 -6.38
N VAL A 13 1.33 -13.23 -5.85
CA VAL A 13 0.89 -13.68 -4.52
C VAL A 13 1.32 -12.68 -3.44
N ARG A 14 2.59 -12.27 -3.44
CA ARG A 14 3.08 -11.27 -2.48
C ARG A 14 2.46 -9.90 -2.70
N GLY A 15 2.33 -9.46 -3.95
CA GLY A 15 1.69 -8.19 -4.27
C GLY A 15 0.24 -8.14 -3.78
N ARG A 16 -0.51 -9.24 -3.98
CA ARG A 16 -1.89 -9.35 -3.54
C ARG A 16 -2.01 -9.38 -2.03
N SER A 17 -1.13 -10.12 -1.35
CA SER A 17 -1.07 -10.16 0.12
C SER A 17 -0.85 -8.76 0.72
N LEU A 18 0.09 -7.98 0.18
CA LEU A 18 0.27 -6.59 0.62
C LEU A 18 -0.96 -5.74 0.33
N PHE A 19 -1.54 -5.86 -0.87
CA PHE A 19 -2.73 -5.09 -1.25
C PHE A 19 -3.92 -5.34 -0.31
N GLU A 20 -4.20 -6.60 0.02
CA GLU A 20 -5.26 -6.97 0.95
C GLU A 20 -4.98 -6.48 2.38
N HIS A 21 -3.72 -6.53 2.82
CA HIS A 21 -3.30 -6.00 4.11
C HIS A 21 -3.49 -4.48 4.23
N LEU A 22 -3.23 -3.74 3.15
CA LEU A 22 -3.47 -2.28 3.08
C LEU A 22 -4.96 -1.95 3.07
N LEU A 23 -5.77 -2.69 2.29
CA LEU A 23 -7.22 -2.52 2.26
C LEU A 23 -7.86 -2.76 3.63
N ALA A 24 -7.39 -3.76 4.38
CA ALA A 24 -7.87 -4.05 5.74
C ALA A 24 -7.57 -2.92 6.76
N ARG A 25 -6.72 -1.95 6.41
CA ARG A 25 -6.36 -0.77 7.23
C ARG A 25 -6.94 0.52 6.66
N ASP A 26 -7.95 0.42 5.79
CA ASP A 26 -8.59 1.54 5.08
C ASP A 26 -7.64 2.34 4.17
N ILE A 27 -6.52 1.73 3.75
CA ILE A 27 -5.56 2.34 2.83
C ILE A 27 -5.91 1.92 1.40
N ILE A 28 -6.65 2.80 0.72
CA ILE A 28 -7.19 2.52 -0.61
C ILE A 28 -6.17 2.83 -1.71
N GLY A 29 -5.98 1.87 -2.62
CA GLY A 29 -5.13 2.00 -3.81
C GLY A 29 -5.71 1.26 -5.01
N ASP A 30 -5.07 1.45 -6.16
CA ASP A 30 -5.41 0.76 -7.42
C ASP A 30 -4.44 -0.42 -7.65
N TRP A 31 -4.99 -1.63 -7.73
CA TRP A 31 -4.23 -2.86 -8.00
C TRP A 31 -3.95 -2.99 -9.49
N ARG A 32 -2.69 -3.30 -9.82
CA ARG A 32 -2.23 -3.49 -11.19
C ARG A 32 -1.46 -4.78 -11.28
N GLU A 33 -1.96 -5.69 -12.11
CA GLU A 33 -1.30 -6.97 -12.30
C GLU A 33 0.09 -6.80 -12.92
N PRO A 34 1.06 -7.68 -12.59
CA PRO A 34 0.94 -8.76 -11.62
C PRO A 34 1.21 -8.32 -10.17
N ASP A 35 1.94 -7.24 -9.93
CA ASP A 35 2.61 -6.96 -8.64
C ASP A 35 2.72 -5.46 -8.31
N ILE A 36 1.88 -4.62 -8.91
CA ILE A 36 1.94 -3.16 -8.77
C ILE A 36 0.72 -2.66 -7.98
N ILE A 37 0.97 -1.74 -7.04
CA ILE A 37 -0.06 -1.01 -6.30
C ILE A 37 0.15 0.48 -6.55
N ARG A 38 -0.88 1.18 -7.03
CA ARG A 38 -0.85 2.64 -7.22
C ARG A 38 -1.57 3.31 -6.06
N ILE A 39 -0.90 4.27 -5.43
CA ILE A 39 -1.45 5.11 -4.37
C ILE A 39 -1.45 6.55 -4.87
N THR A 40 -2.59 7.22 -4.76
CA THR A 40 -2.75 8.61 -5.17
C THR A 40 -3.08 9.46 -3.94
N PRO A 41 -2.07 9.92 -3.18
CA PRO A 41 -2.31 10.98 -2.20
C PRO A 41 -2.78 12.25 -2.93
N ALA A 42 -4.08 12.53 -2.83
CA ALA A 42 -4.69 13.78 -3.25
C ALA A 42 -4.28 14.91 -2.27
N PRO A 43 -3.59 15.98 -2.73
CA PRO A 43 -3.04 17.05 -1.88
C PRO A 43 -4.08 17.82 -1.06
N LEU A 44 -5.35 17.82 -1.50
CA LEU A 44 -6.46 18.47 -0.80
C LEU A 44 -7.06 17.62 0.32
N TYR A 45 -6.74 16.31 0.38
CA TYR A 45 -7.36 15.36 1.30
C TYR A 45 -6.36 14.51 2.10
N ASN A 46 -5.06 14.59 1.81
CA ASN A 46 -4.05 13.78 2.48
C ASN A 46 -3.13 14.67 3.31
N ARG A 47 -3.01 14.33 4.59
CA ARG A 47 -2.04 14.92 5.52
C ARG A 47 -0.75 14.08 5.48
N HIS A 48 0.37 14.64 5.94
CA HIS A 48 1.62 13.87 6.09
C HIS A 48 1.42 12.57 6.89
N ILE A 49 0.48 12.55 7.82
CA ILE A 49 0.14 11.36 8.62
C ILE A 49 -0.43 10.20 7.78
N ASP A 50 -1.09 10.46 6.66
CA ASP A 50 -1.66 9.40 5.82
C ASP A 50 -0.58 8.67 5.04
N VAL A 51 0.45 9.40 4.59
CA VAL A 51 1.66 8.80 4.00
C VAL A 51 2.43 8.01 5.06
N LEU A 52 2.52 8.52 6.29
CA LEU A 52 3.15 7.79 7.38
C LEU A 52 2.40 6.48 7.71
N ARG A 53 1.06 6.51 7.75
CA ARG A 53 0.22 5.32 7.95
C ARG A 53 0.46 4.26 6.87
N LEU A 54 0.57 4.67 5.60
CA LEU A 54 0.92 3.78 4.50
C LEU A 54 2.28 3.10 4.74
N VAL A 55 3.32 3.87 5.09
CA VAL A 55 4.66 3.32 5.32
C VAL A 55 4.66 2.34 6.50
N LEU A 56 4.03 2.70 7.61
CA LEU A 56 3.94 1.84 8.79
C LEU A 56 3.19 0.54 8.50
N ALA A 57 2.10 0.57 7.71
CA ALA A 57 1.38 -0.63 7.31
C ALA A 57 2.23 -1.55 6.41
N ILE A 58 3.05 -0.98 5.51
CA ILE A 58 3.96 -1.77 4.67
C ILE A 58 5.04 -2.44 5.52
N GLU A 59 5.63 -1.73 6.49
CA GLU A 59 6.64 -2.32 7.40
C GLU A 59 6.03 -3.41 8.30
N ASP A 60 4.81 -3.18 8.83
CA ASP A 60 4.08 -4.18 9.62
C ASP A 60 3.83 -5.48 8.83
N TRP A 61 3.36 -5.35 7.58
CA TRP A 61 3.21 -6.49 6.67
C TRP A 61 4.53 -7.22 6.41
N ARG A 62 5.61 -6.47 6.18
CA ARG A 62 6.93 -7.00 5.86
C ARG A 62 7.54 -7.79 7.02
N GLU A 63 7.30 -7.35 8.25
CA GLU A 63 7.82 -8.00 9.46
C GLU A 63 6.99 -9.21 9.91
N GLY A 64 5.89 -9.52 9.21
CA GLY A 64 5.04 -10.67 9.53
C GLY A 64 4.30 -10.54 10.87
N ARG A 65 4.16 -9.31 11.38
CA ARG A 65 3.36 -8.99 12.57
C ARG A 65 1.87 -9.02 12.20
N HIS A 66 1.38 -10.21 11.88
CA HIS A 66 -0.04 -10.47 11.70
C HIS A 66 -0.60 -10.86 13.07
N GLY A 67 -1.12 -9.89 13.82
CA GLY A 67 -1.92 -10.13 15.01
C GLY A 67 -3.25 -10.81 14.68
#